data_AF-A0A9E4KVP7-F1
#
_entry.id   AF-A0A9E4KVP7-F1
#
_cell.length_a   1.000
_cell.length_b   1.000
_cell.length_c   1.000
_cell.angle_alpha   90.00
_cell.angle_beta   90.00
_cell.angle_gamma   90.00
#
_symmetry.space_group_name_H-M   'P 1'
#
loop_
_entity.id
_entity.type
_entity.pdbx_description
1 polymer ?
#
loop_
_entity_poly.entity_id
_entity_poly.type
_entity_poly.pdbx_seq_one_letter_code
_entity_poly.pdbx_strand_id
1 'polypeptide(L)'
;MGSAAAEGGGNVQRAGRTALLAAVMTVGLIAYGAWVRASGSGLGCPDWPLCQGAIVPGLEGDTAIEFGHRVFAGLTLLAVLAAAAMAFAARRGDPGLARILSAALVVM
;
A
#
# COMPACT_ATOMS: atom_id res chain seq x y z
N MET A 1 -16.61 -24.80 -22.72
CA MET A 1 -16.32 -23.35 -22.90
C MET A 1 -16.87 -22.45 -21.78
N GLY A 2 -17.26 -22.95 -20.60
CA GLY A 2 -17.80 -22.13 -19.49
C GLY A 2 -16.85 -21.78 -18.34
N SER A 3 -15.64 -22.36 -18.29
CA SER A 3 -14.70 -22.18 -17.16
C SER A 3 -13.93 -20.85 -17.18
N ALA A 4 -13.55 -20.36 -18.36
CA ALA A 4 -12.70 -19.16 -18.49
C ALA A 4 -13.41 -17.85 -18.10
N ALA A 5 -14.73 -17.75 -18.30
CA ALA A 5 -15.50 -16.56 -17.95
C ALA A 5 -15.75 -16.45 -16.43
N ALA A 6 -15.90 -17.59 -15.72
CA ALA A 6 -16.04 -17.62 -14.26
C ALA A 6 -14.73 -17.30 -13.53
N GLU A 7 -13.58 -17.76 -14.06
CA GLU A 7 -12.25 -17.38 -13.54
C GLU A 7 -11.96 -15.88 -13.73
N GLY A 8 -12.29 -15.33 -14.90
CA GLY A 8 -12.11 -13.90 -15.19
C GLY A 8 -12.91 -13.00 -14.23
N GLY A 9 -14.18 -13.34 -13.96
CA GLY A 9 -15.04 -12.61 -13.04
C GLY A 9 -14.57 -12.66 -11.58
N GLY A 10 -14.04 -13.80 -11.14
CA GLY A 10 -13.49 -13.97 -9.80
C GLY A 10 -12.20 -13.16 -9.56
N ASN A 11 -11.32 -13.10 -10.56
CA ASN A 11 -10.07 -12.34 -10.47
C ASN A 11 -10.31 -10.83 -10.43
N VAL A 12 -11.28 -10.32 -11.19
CA VAL A 12 -11.66 -8.89 -11.15
C VAL A 12 -12.27 -8.50 -9.80
N GLN A 13 -13.15 -9.34 -9.23
CA GLN A 13 -13.72 -9.10 -7.89
C GLN A 13 -12.64 -9.16 -6.79
N ARG A 14 -11.71 -10.11 -6.87
CA ARG A 14 -10.56 -10.19 -5.94
C ARG A 14 -9.69 -8.94 -6.04
N ALA A 15 -9.34 -8.50 -7.25
CA ALA A 15 -8.58 -7.28 -7.48
C ALA A 15 -9.29 -6.04 -6.90
N GLY A 16 -10.61 -5.93 -7.09
CA GLY A 16 -11.43 -4.86 -6.50
C GLY A 16 -11.42 -4.88 -4.97
N ARG A 17 -11.58 -6.04 -4.35
CA ARG A 17 -11.50 -6.19 -2.88
C ARG A 17 -10.14 -5.81 -2.32
N THR A 18 -9.06 -6.19 -3.00
CA THR A 18 -7.69 -5.86 -2.59
C THR A 18 -7.37 -4.39 -2.77
N ALA A 19 -7.91 -3.75 -3.80
CA ALA A 19 -7.80 -2.30 -4.00
C ALA A 19 -8.57 -1.53 -2.91
N LEU A 20 -9.78 -1.98 -2.55
CA LEU A 20 -10.54 -1.40 -1.45
C LEU A 20 -9.79 -1.53 -0.12
N LEU A 21 -9.22 -2.70 0.17
CA LEU A 21 -8.40 -2.92 1.36
C LEU A 21 -7.21 -1.97 1.39
N ALA A 22 -6.46 -1.87 0.28
CA ALA A 22 -5.32 -0.95 0.17
C ALA A 22 -5.75 0.51 0.41
N ALA A 23 -6.88 0.93 -0.16
CA ALA A 23 -7.41 2.28 0.04
C ALA A 23 -7.77 2.55 1.51
N VAL A 24 -8.46 1.62 2.18
CA VAL A 24 -8.79 1.73 3.61
C VAL A 24 -7.53 1.80 4.46
N MET A 25 -6.52 0.96 4.17
CA MET A 25 -5.23 1.01 4.85
C MET A 25 -4.52 2.35 4.62
N THR A 26 -4.53 2.88 3.40
CA THR A 26 -3.95 4.20 3.12
C THR A 26 -4.64 5.32 3.90
N VAL A 27 -5.97 5.33 3.98
CA VAL A 27 -6.70 6.31 4.80
C VAL A 27 -6.34 6.16 6.28
N GLY A 28 -6.26 4.91 6.78
CA GLY A 28 -5.79 4.63 8.13
C GLY A 28 -4.35 5.12 8.37
N LEU A 29 -3.47 5.00 7.39
CA LEU A 29 -2.07 5.42 7.48
C LEU A 29 -1.97 6.94 7.57
N ILE A 30 -2.78 7.66 6.79
CA ILE A 30 -2.86 9.12 6.84
C ILE A 30 -3.36 9.57 8.22
N ALA A 31 -4.42 8.94 8.74
CA ALA A 31 -4.95 9.25 10.05
C ALA A 31 -3.93 8.97 11.17
N TYR A 32 -3.21 7.84 11.08
CA TYR A 32 -2.17 7.51 12.05
C TYR A 32 -0.99 8.49 11.97
N GLY A 33 -0.58 8.90 10.76
CA GLY A 33 0.44 9.94 10.60
C GLY A 33 0.04 11.29 11.21
N ALA A 34 -1.23 11.66 11.10
CA ALA A 34 -1.77 12.84 11.79
C ALA A 34 -1.70 12.69 13.32
N TRP A 35 -1.97 11.49 13.84
CA TRP A 35 -1.82 11.21 15.27
C TRP A 35 -0.37 11.31 15.75
N VAL A 36 0.59 10.69 15.04
CA VAL A 36 2.04 10.78 15.36
C VAL A 36 2.50 12.24 15.44
N ARG A 37 2.00 13.08 14.52
CA ARG A 37 2.27 14.51 14.52
C ARG A 37 1.65 15.20 15.74
N ALA A 38 0.40 14.88 16.08
CA ALA A 38 -0.31 15.47 17.20
C ALA A 38 0.26 15.04 18.57
N SER A 39 0.82 13.83 18.68
CA SER A 39 1.44 13.33 19.91
C SER A 39 2.86 13.85 20.13
N GLY A 40 3.46 14.55 19.16
CA GLY A 40 4.85 14.98 19.23
C GLY A 40 5.88 13.87 18.97
N SER A 41 5.41 12.64 18.69
CA SER A 41 6.26 11.45 18.56
C SER A 41 6.97 11.34 17.21
N GLY A 42 6.90 12.36 16.34
CA GLY A 42 7.50 12.34 15.01
C GLY A 42 9.04 12.38 14.97
N LEU A 43 9.69 12.40 16.13
CA LEU A 43 11.15 12.33 16.31
C LEU A 43 11.55 11.15 17.23
N GLY A 44 10.67 10.18 17.45
CA GLY A 44 10.95 8.98 18.26
C GLY A 44 12.02 8.06 17.65
N CYS A 45 12.16 8.06 16.32
CA CYS A 45 13.17 7.33 15.56
C CYS A 45 14.03 8.30 14.72
N PRO A 46 15.17 8.78 15.24
CA PRO A 46 16.02 9.74 14.53
C PRO A 46 16.71 9.16 13.28
N ASP A 47 16.85 7.83 13.20
CA ASP A 47 17.53 7.13 12.12
C ASP A 47 16.55 6.43 11.16
N TRP A 48 17.02 6.11 9.95
CA TRP A 48 16.38 5.19 9.00
C TRP A 48 17.48 4.52 8.15
N PRO A 49 17.47 3.20 7.91
CA PRO A 49 16.39 2.22 8.14
C PRO A 49 16.32 1.65 9.56
N LEU A 50 17.35 1.85 10.38
CA LEU A 50 17.34 1.49 11.80
C LEU A 50 16.55 2.54 12.59
N CYS A 51 16.00 2.17 13.74
CA CYS A 51 15.47 3.09 14.75
C CYS A 51 16.22 2.84 16.05
N GLN A 52 16.84 3.89 16.63
CA GLN A 52 17.66 3.77 17.86
C GLN A 52 18.77 2.71 17.73
N GLY A 53 19.41 2.64 16.55
CA GLY A 53 20.46 1.65 16.29
C GLY A 53 20.00 0.19 16.12
N ALA A 54 18.70 -0.09 16.07
CA ALA A 54 18.14 -1.44 15.87
C ALA A 54 17.08 -1.46 14.75
N ILE A 55 16.84 -2.62 14.14
CA ILE A 55 15.72 -2.78 13.18
C ILE A 55 14.37 -2.82 13.92
N VAL A 56 14.35 -3.39 15.13
CA VAL A 56 13.21 -3.36 16.05
C VAL A 56 13.73 -2.75 17.35
N PRO A 57 13.39 -1.48 17.64
CA PRO A 57 13.82 -0.80 18.87
C PRO A 57 13.02 -1.30 20.09
N GLY A 58 13.39 -0.81 21.28
CA GLY A 58 12.51 -0.85 22.43
C GLY A 58 11.20 -0.12 22.12
N LEU A 59 10.07 -0.78 22.38
CA LEU A 59 8.75 -0.24 22.10
C LEU A 59 8.23 0.54 23.31
N GLU A 60 8.93 1.61 23.68
CA GLU A 60 8.51 2.55 24.72
C GLU A 60 8.11 3.91 24.16
N GLY A 61 7.05 4.51 24.74
CA GLY A 61 6.65 5.90 24.52
C GLY A 61 6.55 6.31 23.04
N ASP A 62 7.24 7.40 22.70
CA ASP A 62 7.22 8.01 21.36
C ASP A 62 7.84 7.11 20.28
N THR A 63 8.86 6.33 20.64
CA THR A 63 9.52 5.37 19.73
C THR A 63 8.54 4.30 19.27
N ALA A 64 7.69 3.79 20.18
CA ALA A 64 6.68 2.80 19.84
C ALA A 64 5.64 3.34 18.84
N ILE A 65 5.24 4.61 19.01
CA ILE A 65 4.27 5.29 18.15
C ILE A 65 4.85 5.50 16.75
N GLU A 66 6.06 6.06 16.64
CA GLU A 66 6.68 6.30 15.33
C GLU A 66 7.03 4.99 14.61
N PHE A 67 7.63 4.03 15.33
CA PHE A 67 7.96 2.73 14.76
C PHE A 67 6.70 1.99 14.30
N GLY A 68 5.62 2.03 15.09
CA GLY A 68 4.33 1.47 14.70
C GLY A 68 3.78 2.11 13.42
N HIS A 69 3.92 3.44 13.26
CA HIS A 69 3.56 4.12 12.03
C HIS A 69 4.40 3.65 10.83
N ARG A 70 5.71 3.46 11.00
CA ARG A 70 6.61 2.90 9.96
C ARG A 70 6.22 1.49 9.55
N VAL A 71 5.90 0.62 10.51
CA VAL A 71 5.43 -0.76 10.23
C VAL A 71 4.11 -0.72 9.46
N PHE A 72 3.16 0.11 9.88
CA PHE A 72 1.87 0.25 9.19
C PHE A 72 2.03 0.78 7.76
N ALA A 73 2.96 1.70 7.53
CA ALA A 73 3.30 2.19 6.20
C ALA A 73 3.85 1.06 5.31
N GLY A 74 4.74 0.21 5.85
CA GLY A 74 5.26 -0.96 5.14
C GLY A 74 4.16 -1.94 4.72
N LEU A 75 3.23 -2.26 5.63
CA LEU A 75 2.09 -3.13 5.33
C LEU A 75 1.17 -2.52 4.26
N THR A 76 0.92 -1.21 4.35
CA THR A 76 0.11 -0.48 3.36
C THR A 76 0.76 -0.52 1.98
N LEU A 77 2.08 -0.34 1.90
CA LEU A 77 2.82 -0.44 0.64
C LEU A 77 2.68 -1.84 0.02
N LEU A 78 2.85 -2.90 0.81
CA LEU A 78 2.67 -4.28 0.32
C LEU A 78 1.25 -4.52 -0.19
N ALA A 79 0.22 -4.00 0.50
CA ALA A 79 -1.17 -4.10 0.07
C ALA A 79 -1.40 -3.38 -1.27
N VAL A 80 -0.83 -2.17 -1.44
CA VAL A 80 -0.91 -1.41 -2.69
C VAL A 80 -0.20 -2.14 -3.83
N LEU A 81 1.01 -2.67 -3.60
CA LEU A 81 1.75 -3.43 -4.61
C LEU A 81 1.01 -4.71 -5.00
N ALA A 82 0.41 -5.42 -4.03
CA ALA A 82 -0.42 -6.59 -4.31
C ALA A 82 -1.66 -6.23 -5.13
N ALA A 83 -2.37 -5.16 -4.76
CA ALA A 83 -3.52 -4.67 -5.50
C ALA A 83 -3.14 -4.25 -6.93
N ALA A 84 -2.02 -3.54 -7.10
CA ALA A 84 -1.49 -3.15 -8.40
C ALA A 84 -1.11 -4.37 -9.25
N ALA A 85 -0.41 -5.35 -8.67
CA ALA A 85 -0.02 -6.58 -9.36
C ALA A 85 -1.24 -7.40 -9.80
N MET A 86 -2.26 -7.53 -8.94
CA MET A 86 -3.51 -8.22 -9.27
C MET A 86 -4.34 -7.45 -10.30
N ALA A 87 -4.43 -6.13 -10.19
CA ALA A 87 -5.11 -5.31 -11.18
C ALA A 87 -4.42 -5.38 -12.55
N PHE A 88 -3.08 -5.36 -12.57
CA PHE A 88 -2.31 -5.52 -13.80
C PHE A 88 -2.50 -6.92 -14.37
N ALA A 89 -2.38 -7.98 -13.56
CA ALA A 89 -2.60 -9.35 -13.98
C ALA A 89 -4.02 -9.59 -14.54
N ALA A 90 -5.04 -9.02 -13.91
CA ALA A 90 -6.43 -9.09 -14.38
C ALA A 90 -6.66 -8.33 -15.69
N ARG A 91 -5.83 -7.32 -16.00
CA ARG A 91 -5.95 -6.45 -17.19
C ARG A 91 -4.86 -6.67 -18.24
N ARG A 92 -3.99 -7.68 -18.09
CA ARG A 92 -2.84 -7.94 -19.00
C ARG A 92 -3.25 -8.19 -20.46
N GLY A 93 -4.50 -8.58 -20.72
CA GLY A 93 -5.03 -8.82 -22.06
C GLY A 93 -5.78 -7.63 -22.68
N ASP A 94 -5.97 -6.52 -21.96
CA ASP A 94 -6.79 -5.40 -22.43
C ASP A 94 -5.98 -4.41 -23.27
N PRO A 95 -6.23 -4.28 -24.59
CA PRO A 95 -5.55 -3.30 -25.43
C PRO A 95 -5.86 -1.84 -25.01
N GLY A 96 -6.87 -1.61 -24.18
CA GLY A 96 -7.16 -0.31 -23.57
C GLY A 96 -6.11 0.13 -22.55
N LEU A 97 -5.53 -0.79 -21.77
CA LEU A 97 -4.45 -0.48 -20.82
C LEU A 97 -3.18 -0.02 -21.56
N ALA A 98 -2.84 -0.69 -22.67
CA ALA A 98 -1.72 -0.30 -23.52
C ALA A 98 -1.90 1.11 -24.12
N ARG A 99 -3.13 1.48 -24.50
CA ARG A 99 -3.46 2.83 -24.98
C ARG A 99 -3.36 3.91 -23.90
N ILE A 100 -3.80 3.62 -22.67
CA ILE A 100 -3.69 4.57 -21.54
C ILE A 100 -2.23 4.76 -21.13
N LEU A 101 -1.44 3.68 -21.05
CA LEU A 101 -0.02 3.74 -20.72
C LEU A 101 0.81 4.44 -21.81
N SER A 102 0.49 4.22 -23.09
CA SER A 102 1.13 4.95 -24.19
C SER A 102 0.70 6.42 -24.27
N ALA A 103 -0.57 6.73 -24.00
CA ALA A 103 -1.03 8.12 -23.91
C ALA A 103 -0.36 8.87 -22.74
N ALA A 104 -0.17 8.22 -21.59
CA ALA A 104 0.54 8.80 -20.45
C ALA A 104 2.03 9.10 -20.78
N LEU A 105 2.66 8.28 -21.63
CA LEU A 105 4.04 8.49 -22.08
C LEU A 105 4.20 9.63 -23.09
N VAL A 106 3.12 9.99 -23.81
CA VAL A 106 3.12 11.08 -24.81
C VAL A 106 2.82 12.45 -24.17
N VAL A 107 2.21 12.45 -22.98
CA VAL A 107 1.75 13.66 -22.28
C VAL A 107 2.73 14.14 -21.20
N MET A 108 3.78 13.37 -20.91
CA MET A 108 4.88 13.71 -19.99
C MET A 108 6.07 14.26 -20.76
#